data_AF-A0A7H0GWM7-F1
#
_entry.id   AF-A0A7H0GWM7-F1
#
_cell.length_a   1.000
_cell.length_b   1.000
_cell.length_c   1.000
_cell.angle_alpha   90.00
_cell.angle_beta   90.00
_cell.angle_gamma   90.00
#
_symmetry.space_group_name_H-M   'P 1'
#
loop_
_entity.id
_entity.type
_entity.pdbx_description
1 polymer ?
#
loop_
_entity_poly.entity_id
_entity_poly.type
_entity_poly.pdbx_seq_one_letter_code
_entity_poly.pdbx_strand_id
1 'polypeptide(L)'
;MSSAGTTPAAITAYLAANGTLAGTQAARLEQIINQKYIANFGVVMENWTDWRRTGYPNIKPIPTPVAVWNGVPRSLFYPFNEVSSNPNIKQKATLLERVFWDTRP
;
A
#
# COMPACT_ATOMS: atom_id res chain seq x y z
N MET A 1 1.56 -17.76 16.83
CA MET A 1 2.37 -18.53 15.86
C MET A 1 2.46 -20.01 16.24
N SER A 2 2.63 -20.37 17.53
CA SER A 2 2.52 -21.78 17.98
C SER A 2 1.13 -22.39 17.72
N SER A 3 0.05 -21.64 17.93
CA SER A 3 -1.32 -22.06 17.62
C SER A 3 -1.59 -22.27 16.12
N ALA A 4 -0.72 -21.75 15.24
CA ALA A 4 -0.77 -21.93 13.79
C ALA A 4 0.18 -23.06 13.32
N GLY A 5 0.75 -23.84 14.24
CA GLY A 5 1.66 -24.96 13.92
C GLY A 5 3.09 -24.53 13.58
N THR A 6 3.47 -23.26 13.75
CA THR A 6 4.85 -22.81 13.53
C THR A 6 5.76 -23.26 14.66
N THR A 7 6.88 -23.90 14.33
CA THR A 7 7.84 -24.37 15.35
C THR A 7 8.52 -23.20 16.07
N PRO A 8 8.86 -23.32 17.37
CA PRO A 8 9.60 -22.29 18.09
C PRO A 8 10.91 -21.89 17.42
N ALA A 9 11.63 -22.85 16.83
CA ALA A 9 12.86 -22.61 16.09
C ALA A 9 12.63 -21.70 14.86
N ALA A 10 11.55 -21.92 14.10
CA ALA A 10 11.21 -21.08 12.96
C ALA A 10 10.83 -19.65 13.38
N ILE A 11 10.13 -19.49 14.51
CA ILE A 11 9.79 -18.17 15.07
C ILE A 11 11.07 -17.41 15.43
N THR A 12 11.96 -18.04 16.19
CA THR A 12 13.23 -17.42 16.60
C THR A 12 14.09 -17.05 15.40
N ALA A 13 14.18 -17.93 14.40
CA ALA A 13 14.91 -17.65 13.16
C ALA A 13 14.33 -16.44 12.40
N TYR A 14 13.00 -16.35 12.31
CA TYR A 14 12.34 -15.22 11.65
C TYR A 14 12.58 -13.89 12.37
N LEU A 15 12.46 -13.89 13.70
CA LEU A 15 12.69 -12.70 14.53
C LEU A 15 14.16 -12.28 14.51
N ALA A 16 15.10 -13.23 14.51
CA ALA A 16 16.52 -12.91 14.36
C ALA A 16 16.82 -12.27 13.01
N ALA A 17 16.14 -12.71 11.94
CA ALA A 17 16.33 -12.17 10.59
C ALA A 17 15.61 -10.82 10.35
N ASN A 18 14.42 -10.61 10.93
CA ASN A 18 13.52 -9.49 10.56
C ASN A 18 13.09 -8.60 11.74
N GLY A 19 13.39 -8.98 12.98
CA GLY A 19 12.88 -8.32 14.19
C GLY A 19 13.70 -7.13 14.68
N THR A 20 14.88 -6.89 14.11
CA THR A 20 15.74 -5.77 14.47
C THR A 20 15.71 -4.69 13.39
N LEU A 21 15.35 -3.48 13.78
CA LEU A 21 15.33 -2.33 12.87
C LEU A 21 16.74 -1.76 12.70
N ALA A 22 17.22 -1.67 11.46
CA ALA A 22 18.57 -1.22 11.15
C ALA A 22 18.60 -0.14 10.04
N GLY A 23 19.69 0.63 10.00
CA GLY A 23 19.93 1.64 8.98
C GLY A 23 19.26 3.00 9.24
N THR A 24 18.98 3.72 8.15
CA THR A 24 18.36 5.06 8.19
C THR A 24 16.91 5.00 8.69
N GLN A 25 16.33 6.16 9.02
CA GLN A 25 14.91 6.23 9.35
C GLN A 25 14.02 5.66 8.23
N ALA A 26 14.35 5.95 6.97
CA ALA A 26 13.62 5.44 5.81
C ALA A 26 13.73 3.91 5.69
N ALA A 27 14.92 3.33 5.91
CA ALA A 27 15.13 1.89 5.88
C ALA A 27 14.38 1.17 7.00
N ARG A 28 14.36 1.75 8.21
CA ARG A 28 13.56 1.23 9.33
C ARG A 28 12.06 1.30 9.04
N LEU A 29 11.60 2.38 8.43
CA LEU A 29 10.20 2.51 8.00
C LEU A 29 9.84 1.46 6.94
N GLU A 30 10.70 1.23 5.95
CA GLU A 30 10.52 0.18 4.95
C GLU A 30 10.40 -1.21 5.59
N GLN A 31 11.29 -1.54 6.53
CA GLN A 31 11.24 -2.81 7.28
C GLN A 31 9.90 -2.97 8.00
N ILE A 32 9.42 -1.94 8.69
CA ILE A 32 8.13 -1.95 9.39
C ILE A 32 6.97 -2.16 8.40
N ILE A 33 6.91 -1.38 7.32
CA ILE A 33 5.79 -1.44 6.37
C ILE A 33 5.79 -2.75 5.60
N ASN A 34 6.94 -3.31 5.25
CA ASN A 34 7.02 -4.62 4.60
C ASN A 34 6.49 -5.73 5.52
N GLN A 35 6.81 -5.70 6.82
CA GLN A 35 6.26 -6.65 7.78
C GLN A 35 4.75 -6.45 7.99
N LYS A 36 4.28 -5.20 8.06
CA LYS A 36 2.85 -4.87 8.11
C LYS A 36 2.11 -5.37 6.87
N TYR A 37 2.69 -5.21 5.68
CA TYR A 37 2.12 -5.67 4.41
C TYR A 37 1.86 -7.19 4.44
N ILE A 38 2.81 -7.98 4.91
CA ILE A 38 2.68 -9.43 5.06
C ILE A 38 1.60 -9.78 6.09
N ALA A 39 1.61 -9.12 7.26
CA ALA A 39 0.63 -9.36 8.32
C ALA A 39 -0.80 -9.03 7.88
N ASN A 40 -0.98 -8.04 7.02
CA ASN A 40 -2.28 -7.57 6.52
C ASN A 40 -2.76 -8.29 5.24
N PHE A 41 -2.29 -9.51 4.94
CA PHE A 41 -2.71 -10.24 3.73
C PHE A 41 -4.25 -10.33 3.54
N GLY A 42 -5.04 -10.28 4.62
CA GLY A 42 -6.51 -10.25 4.58
C GLY A 42 -7.16 -8.86 4.59
N VAL A 43 -6.39 -7.77 4.71
CA VAL A 43 -6.89 -6.38 4.87
C VAL A 43 -6.30 -5.49 3.77
N VAL A 44 -6.77 -5.72 2.54
CA VAL A 44 -6.17 -5.15 1.31
C VAL A 44 -6.20 -3.61 1.28
N MET A 45 -7.22 -2.98 1.85
CA MET A 45 -7.38 -1.52 1.85
C MET A 45 -6.28 -0.79 2.64
N GLU A 46 -5.80 -1.41 3.72
CA GLU A 46 -4.75 -0.83 4.56
C GLU A 46 -3.42 -0.81 3.81
N ASN A 47 -3.09 -1.90 3.12
CA ASN A 47 -1.84 -2.01 2.34
C ASN A 47 -1.78 -0.97 1.22
N TRP A 48 -2.90 -0.74 0.52
CA TRP A 48 -2.98 0.31 -0.50
C TRP A 48 -2.82 1.72 0.09
N THR A 49 -3.34 1.93 1.30
CA THR A 49 -3.22 3.21 2.02
C THR A 49 -1.79 3.46 2.50
N ASP A 50 -1.15 2.44 3.09
CA ASP A 50 0.25 2.50 3.50
C ASP A 50 1.19 2.77 2.34
N TRP A 51 1.00 2.09 1.20
CA TRP A 51 1.82 2.30 0.01
C TRP A 51 1.68 3.72 -0.56
N ARG A 52 0.48 4.30 -0.54
CA ARG A 52 0.29 5.71 -0.96
C ARG A 52 1.05 6.64 -0.03
N ARG A 53 0.92 6.46 1.28
CA ARG A 53 1.56 7.28 2.31
C ARG A 53 3.09 7.14 2.37
N THR A 54 3.62 5.93 2.20
CA THR A 54 5.04 5.61 2.49
C THR A 54 5.86 5.22 1.27
N GLY A 55 5.22 4.74 0.21
CA GLY A 55 5.90 4.15 -0.95
C GLY A 55 6.34 2.70 -0.75
N TYR A 56 6.09 2.09 0.40
CA TYR A 56 6.45 0.71 0.71
C TYR A 56 5.22 -0.23 0.73
N PRO A 57 5.34 -1.50 0.33
CA PRO A 57 6.52 -2.10 -0.31
C PRO A 57 6.87 -1.42 -1.63
N ASN A 58 8.12 -1.50 -2.07
CA ASN A 58 8.56 -0.86 -3.30
C ASN A 58 7.93 -1.53 -4.54
N ILE A 59 6.74 -1.06 -4.91
CA ILE A 59 5.97 -1.58 -6.05
C ILE A 59 6.41 -0.86 -7.33
N LYS A 60 6.82 -1.64 -8.33
CA LYS A 60 7.12 -1.13 -9.68
C LYS A 60 5.81 -1.02 -10.48
N PRO A 61 5.41 0.18 -10.95
CA PRO A 61 4.23 0.33 -11.79
C PRO A 61 4.42 -0.38 -13.12
N ILE A 62 3.32 -0.91 -13.66
CA ILE A 62 3.26 -1.45 -15.02
C ILE A 62 2.90 -0.27 -15.96
N PRO A 63 3.69 -0.01 -17.01
CA PRO A 63 3.40 1.10 -17.93
C PRO A 63 2.28 0.78 -18.91
N THR A 64 1.80 1.81 -19.61
CA THR A 64 0.96 1.64 -20.80
C THR A 64 1.75 0.92 -21.92
N PRO A 65 1.10 0.13 -22.79
CA PRO A 65 -0.35 -0.08 -22.92
C PRO A 65 -0.90 -1.23 -22.05
N VAL A 66 -0.07 -1.92 -21.26
CA VAL A 66 -0.53 -3.05 -20.44
C VAL A 66 -1.43 -2.57 -19.31
N ALA A 67 -1.08 -1.46 -18.67
CA ALA A 67 -1.95 -0.74 -17.76
C ALA A 67 -2.72 0.38 -18.50
N VAL A 68 -3.88 0.76 -17.95
CA VAL A 68 -4.68 1.89 -18.46
C VAL A 68 -3.98 3.23 -18.20
N TRP A 69 -3.22 3.34 -17.11
CA TRP A 69 -2.42 4.52 -16.75
C TRP A 69 -0.97 4.12 -16.50
N ASN A 70 -0.04 5.07 -16.67
CA ASN A 70 1.40 4.84 -16.46
C ASN A 70 1.79 4.85 -14.96
N GLY A 71 1.01 4.18 -14.11
CA GLY A 71 1.17 4.24 -12.66
C GLY A 71 0.14 3.39 -11.90
N VAL A 72 0.45 3.10 -10.64
CA VAL A 72 -0.49 2.45 -9.73
C VAL A 72 -1.55 3.48 -9.28
N PRO A 73 -2.86 3.15 -9.30
CA PRO A 73 -3.93 4.02 -8.83
C PRO A 73 -3.68 4.61 -7.44
N ARG A 74 -3.94 5.91 -7.28
CA ARG A 74 -3.80 6.68 -6.03
C ARG A 74 -5.14 7.03 -5.41
N SER A 75 -6.21 7.06 -6.20
CA SER A 75 -7.60 7.19 -5.74
C SER A 75 -8.56 6.43 -6.66
N LEU A 76 -9.83 6.35 -6.25
CA LEU A 76 -10.93 5.80 -7.07
C LEU A 76 -11.79 6.94 -7.60
N PHE A 77 -12.44 6.70 -8.74
CA PHE A 77 -13.48 7.60 -9.25
C PHE A 77 -14.66 7.68 -8.29
N TYR A 78 -15.34 8.83 -8.30
CA TYR A 78 -16.66 8.92 -7.68
C TYR A 78 -17.65 8.01 -8.42
N PRO A 79 -18.64 7.42 -7.73
CA PRO A 79 -19.67 6.62 -8.37
C PRO A 79 -20.36 7.40 -9.49
N PHE A 80 -20.63 6.74 -10.61
CA PHE A 80 -21.24 7.39 -11.77
C PHE A 80 -22.57 8.09 -11.43
N ASN A 81 -23.39 7.43 -10.62
CA ASN A 81 -24.72 7.90 -10.21
C ASN A 81 -24.65 9.23 -9.45
N GLU A 82 -23.62 9.41 -8.61
CA GLU A 82 -23.38 10.65 -7.86
C GLU A 82 -23.05 11.81 -8.81
N VAL A 83 -22.15 11.55 -9.76
CA VAL A 83 -21.73 12.56 -10.75
C VAL A 83 -22.89 12.94 -11.69
N SER A 84 -23.68 11.96 -12.12
CA SER A 84 -24.81 12.21 -13.02
C SER A 84 -25.98 12.92 -12.34
N SER A 85 -26.18 12.69 -11.04
CA SER A 85 -27.34 13.23 -10.31
C SER A 85 -27.04 14.58 -9.65
N ASN A 86 -25.77 14.88 -9.36
CA ASN A 86 -25.37 16.12 -8.69
C ASN A 86 -24.39 16.94 -9.55
N PRO A 87 -24.83 18.05 -10.17
CA PRO A 87 -23.99 18.86 -11.06
C PRO A 87 -22.83 19.58 -10.33
N ASN A 88 -22.83 19.60 -9.00
CA ASN A 88 -21.72 20.18 -8.22
C ASN A 88 -20.53 19.22 -8.09
N ILE A 89 -20.72 17.93 -8.36
CA ILE A 89 -19.63 16.94 -8.27
C ILE A 89 -18.84 16.97 -9.57
N LYS A 90 -17.55 17.32 -9.46
CA LYS A 90 -16.60 17.21 -10.56
C LYS A 90 -15.86 15.88 -10.45
N GLN A 91 -16.00 15.04 -11.48
CA GLN A 91 -15.28 13.77 -11.54
C GLN A 91 -13.77 13.99 -11.68
N LYS A 92 -12.99 13.06 -11.12
CA LYS A 92 -11.55 13.00 -11.31
C LYS A 92 -11.21 12.72 -12.78
N ALA A 93 -10.21 13.39 -13.33
CA ALA A 93 -9.69 13.12 -14.66
C ALA A 93 -8.98 11.76 -14.73
N THR A 94 -8.30 11.34 -13.65
CA THR A 94 -7.57 10.06 -13.61
C THR A 94 -7.61 9.40 -12.24
N LEU A 95 -7.30 8.11 -12.19
CA LEU A 95 -7.08 7.39 -10.92
C LEU A 95 -5.73 7.74 -10.26
N LEU A 96 -4.86 8.50 -10.92
CA LEU A 96 -3.55 8.90 -10.38
C LEU A 96 -3.64 10.15 -9.50
N GLU A 97 -4.81 10.78 -9.41
CA GLU A 97 -5.03 11.93 -8.54
C GLU A 97 -4.88 11.53 -7.06
N ARG A 98 -4.14 12.37 -6.32
CA ARG A 98 -3.84 12.16 -4.91
C ARG A 98 -4.98 12.66 -4.04
N VAL A 99 -5.15 12.02 -2.88
CA VAL A 99 -6.01 12.48 -1.79
C VAL A 99 -5.24 13.41 -0.87
N PHE A 100 -5.90 14.20 -0.03
CA PHE A 100 -5.26 15.28 0.73
C PHE A 100 -4.07 14.84 1.62
N TRP A 101 -4.10 13.62 2.15
CA TRP A 101 -3.04 13.06 2.99
C TRP A 101 -1.93 12.35 2.19
N ASP A 102 -2.16 12.11 0.91
CA ASP A 102 -1.19 11.48 0.02
C ASP A 102 -0.23 12.53 -0.52
N THR A 103 0.77 12.88 0.30
CA THR A 103 1.76 13.92 0.02
C THR A 103 2.97 13.43 -0.76
N ARG A 104 3.07 12.11 -0.99
CA ARG A 104 4.21 11.50 -1.68
C ARG A 104 4.15 11.80 -3.18
N PRO A 105 5.25 12.26 -3.80
CA PRO A 105 5.31 12.41 -5.25
C PRO A 105 5.08 11.08 -5.98
#